data_AF-A0A087T6U9-F1
#
_entry.id   AF-A0A087T6U9-F1
#
_cell.length_a   1.000
_cell.length_b   1.000
_cell.length_c   1.000
_cell.angle_alpha   90.00
_cell.angle_beta   90.00
_cell.angle_gamma   90.00
#
_symmetry.space_group_name_H-M   'P 1'
#
loop_
_entity.id
_entity.type
_entity.pdbx_description
1 polymer ?
#
loop_
_entity_poly.entity_id
_entity_poly.type
_entity_poly.pdbx_seq_one_letter_code
_entity_poly.pdbx_strand_id
1 'polypeptide(L)' 'MLMRNIDGLRLCNGTRLRITQVGQNIISATILIGVGKGESVIIPRIPIIPIDLPFHFKRL' A
#
# COMPACT_ATOMS: atom_id res chain seq x y z
N MET A 1 -5.49 -6.80 -1.97
CA MET A 1 -4.45 -7.31 -1.04
C MET A 1 -3.20 -6.46 -1.26
N LEU A 2 -2.42 -6.20 -0.22
CA LEU A 2 -1.19 -5.41 -0.34
C LEU A 2 -0.12 -6.21 -1.11
N MET A 3 0.56 -5.56 -2.06
CA MET A 3 1.59 -6.18 -2.93
C MET A 3 3.02 -5.77 -2.59
N ARG A 4 3.18 -4.87 -1.61
CA ARG A 4 4.49 -4.40 -1.12
C ARG A 4 4.49 -4.35 0.40
N ASN A 5 5.62 -4.62 1.05
CA ASN A 5 5.77 -4.32 2.46
C ASN A 5 5.83 -2.80 2.67
N ILE A 6 5.01 -2.29 3.58
CA ILE A 6 4.98 -0.88 4.01
C ILE A 6 5.35 -0.79 5.48
N ASP A 7 4.74 -1.65 6.30
CA ASP A 7 5.03 -1.83 7.71
C ASP A 7 5.13 -3.34 7.97
N GLY A 8 6.30 -3.80 8.40
CA GLY A 8 6.61 -5.20 8.61
C GLY A 8 5.70 -5.91 9.61
N LEU A 9 5.03 -5.17 10.50
CA LEU A 9 4.16 -5.77 11.52
C LEU A 9 2.69 -5.87 11.07
N ARG A 10 2.20 -4.91 10.26
CA ARG A 10 0.76 -4.72 10.03
C ARG A 10 0.38 -4.64 8.54
N LEU A 11 1.23 -4.03 7.72
CA LEU A 11 1.00 -3.76 6.31
C LEU A 11 2.11 -4.40 5.48
N CYS A 12 2.05 -5.72 5.38
CA CYS A 12 2.98 -6.54 4.62
C CYS A 12 2.31 -7.15 3.38
N ASN A 13 3.12 -7.73 2.49
CA ASN A 13 2.66 -8.50 1.35
C ASN A 13 1.65 -9.54 1.83
N GLY A 14 0.47 -9.54 1.22
CA GLY A 14 -0.59 -10.46 1.61
C GLY A 14 -1.65 -9.86 2.54
N THR A 15 -1.43 -8.68 3.14
CA THR A 15 -2.44 -8.06 4.01
C THR A 15 -3.72 -7.77 3.21
N ARG A 16 -4.84 -8.35 3.65
CA ARG A 16 -6.17 -8.09 3.10
C ARG A 16 -6.73 -6.80 3.71
N LEU A 17 -7.17 -5.91 2.85
CA LEU A 17 -7.67 -4.59 3.20
C LEU A 17 -9.06 -4.40 2.57
N ARG A 18 -9.96 -3.72 3.28
CA ARG A 18 -11.21 -3.19 2.71
C ARG A 18 -11.02 -1.71 2.47
N ILE A 19 -11.13 -1.27 1.23
CA ILE A 19 -11.06 0.15 0.87
C ILE A 19 -12.26 0.87 1.48
N THR A 20 -12.01 1.98 2.16
CA THR A 20 -13.05 2.86 2.71
C THR A 20 -13.19 4.13 1.89
N GLN A 21 -12.08 4.70 1.42
CA GLN A 21 -12.07 5.90 0.58
C GLN A 21 -10.88 5.87 -0.40
N VAL A 22 -11.06 6.46 -1.57
CA VAL A 22 -10.01 6.67 -2.57
C VAL A 22 -9.87 8.17 -2.79
N GLY A 23 -8.70 8.72 -2.49
CA GLY A 23 -8.32 10.09 -2.80
C GLY A 23 -7.36 10.15 -3.99
N GLN A 24 -6.95 11.36 -4.37
CA GLN A 24 -6.08 11.57 -5.53
C GLN A 24 -4.74 10.81 -5.44
N ASN A 25 -4.12 10.81 -4.25
CA ASN A 25 -2.81 10.19 -4.01
C ASN A 25 -2.78 9.33 -2.74
N ILE A 26 -3.94 9.00 -2.18
CA ILE A 26 -4.08 8.22 -0.96
C ILE A 26 -5.23 7.22 -1.08
N ILE A 27 -5.11 6.11 -0.37
CA ILE A 27 -6.18 5.13 -0.20
C ILE A 27 -6.37 4.93 1.30
N SER A 28 -7.58 5.20 1.80
CA SER A 28 -7.97 4.84 3.15
C SER A 28 -8.55 3.43 3.13
N ALA A 29 -8.14 2.59 4.07
CA ALA A 29 -8.59 1.22 4.13
C ALA A 29 -8.63 0.68 5.57
N THR A 30 -9.46 -0.33 5.81
CA THR A 30 -9.47 -1.09 7.06
C THR A 30 -8.73 -2.42 6.88
N ILE A 31 -7.87 -2.78 7.83
CA ILE A 31 -7.19 -4.08 7.83
C ILE A 31 -8.18 -5.20 8.21
N LEU A 32 -8.21 -6.27 7.42
CA LEU A 32 -9.17 -7.37 7.61
C LEU A 32 -8.58 -8.58 8.37
N ILE A 33 -7.25 -8.72 8.38
CA ILE A 33 -6.54 -9.89 8.91
C ILE A 33 -5.26 -9.49 9.65
N GLY A 34 -4.76 -10.36 10.53
CA GLY A 34 -3.48 -10.17 11.22
C GLY A 34 -3.54 -9.20 12.40
N VAL A 35 -2.36 -8.77 12.87
CA VAL A 35 -2.16 -7.96 14.10
C VAL A 35 -2.84 -6.58 14.02
N GLY A 36 -3.03 -6.04 12.82
CA GLY A 36 -3.71 -4.76 12.61
C GLY A 36 -5.22 -4.86 12.39
N LYS A 37 -5.85 -6.03 12.50
CA LYS A 37 -7.26 -6.21 12.13
C LYS A 37 -8.19 -5.18 12.81
N GLY A 38 -9.04 -4.55 12.01
CA GLY A 38 -10.01 -3.54 12.44
C GLY A 38 -9.48 -2.11 12.39
N GLU A 39 -8.17 -1.92 12.26
CA GLU A 39 -7.61 -0.58 12.17
C GLU A 39 -7.80 0.07 10.82
N SER A 40 -7.94 1.39 10.86
CA SER A 40 -7.94 2.24 9.68
C SER A 40 -6.53 2.71 9.37
N VAL A 41 -6.12 2.54 8.12
CA VAL A 41 -4.81 2.93 7.61
C VAL A 41 -4.97 3.81 6.39
N ILE A 42 -4.00 4.71 6.20
CA ILE A 42 -3.87 5.53 5.00
C ILE A 42 -2.64 5.05 4.24
N ILE A 43 -2.84 4.61 3.00
CA ILE A 43 -1.78 4.15 2.12
C ILE A 43 -1.54 5.26 1.08
N PRO A 44 -0.39 5.95 1.13
CA PRO A 44 -0.05 6.89 0.08
C PRO A 44 0.24 6.14 -1.23
N ARG A 45 0.11 6.83 -2.34
CA ARG A 45 0.59 6.35 -3.64
C ARG A 45 2.12 6.32 -3.61
N ILE A 46 2.72 5.13 -3.55
CA ILE A 46 4.18 4.98 -3.49
C ILE A 46 4.70 4.66 -4.89
N PRO A 47 5.66 5.44 -5.45
CA PRO A 47 6.20 5.18 -6.77
C PRO A 47 6.96 3.85 -6.80
N ILE A 48 6.89 3.18 -7.95
CA ILE A 48 7.77 2.06 -8.30
C ILE A 48 8.92 2.66 -9.08
N ILE A 49 10.13 2.53 -8.54
CA ILE A 49 11.37 2.98 -9.18
C ILE A 49 12.14 1.72 -9.55
N PRO A 50 12.04 1.24 -10.79
CA PRO A 50 12.88 0.15 -11.27
C PRO A 50 14.32 0.64 -11.39
N ILE A 51 15.27 -0.19 -10.96
CA ILE A 51 16.71 0.11 -10.94
C ILE A 51 17.46 -0.49 -12.13
N ASP A 52 16.78 -1.33 -12.91
CA ASP A 52 17.29 -2.16 -14.00
C ASP A 52 16.85 -1.69 -15.39
N LEU A 53 16.16 -0.55 -15.48
CA LEU A 53 15.76 0.03 -16.76
C LEU A 53 16.83 0.98 -17.31
N PRO A 54 17.01 1.05 -18.65
CA PRO A 54 17.94 1.99 -19.29
C PRO A 54 17.48 3.46 -19.21
N PHE A 55 16.34 3.74 -18.57
CA PHE A 55 15.79 5.08 -18.38
C PHE A 55 15.09 5.20 -17.01
N HIS A 56 14.98 6.44 -16.53
CA HIS A 56 14.27 6.73 -15.28
C HIS A 56 12.76 6.59 -15.49
N PHE A 57 12.19 5.48 -15.02
CA PHE A 57 10.74 5.33 -14.98
C PHE A 57 10.18 6.07 -13.76
N LYS A 58 9.54 7.21 -14.02
CA LYS A 58 8.79 7.98 -13.02
C LYS A 58 7.38 8.19 -13.52
N ARG A 59 6.40 7.67 -12.79
CA ARG A 59 4.99 7.94 -13.07
C ARG A 59 4.68 9.39 -12.67
N LEU A 60 4.16 10.18 -13.62
CA LEU A 60 3.70 11.57 -13.42
C LEU A 60 2.56 11.65 -12.39
#